data_AF-A0A3D5Q496-F1
#
_entry.id   AF-A0A3D5Q496-F1
#
_cell.length_a   1.000
_cell.length_b   1.000
_cell.length_c   1.000
_cell.angle_alpha   90.00
_cell.angle_beta   90.00
_cell.angle_gamma   90.00
#
_symmetry.space_group_name_H-M   'P 1'
#
loop_
_entity.id
_entity.type
_entity.pdbx_description
1 polymer ?
#
loop_
_entity_poly.entity_id
_entity_poly.type
_entity_poly.pdbx_seq_one_letter_code
_entity_poly.pdbx_strand_id
1 'polypeptide(L)'
;ALVAKMLQLPSEAYLIELADRPDVQQIHRARQRVLNHLALSLRDELVACYRRNRDEGEYLLTPEAIARRSLRNTALGWLLQVNDEEARELAIRQYREADNMTDRMGALRALVNSDYEQDRERLLGDFYQQWQSDPQVVEQWFSVQSGSSRAGTLAHVRMLTEHPAFDWKNPNKIRSVIGVFAGQNLASFHAADGGGYRFLAEQVLRLDASNPQIAARL
;
A
#
# COMPACT_ATOMS: atom_id res chain seq x y z
N ALA A 1 -18.56 -7.34 -5.80
CA ALA A 1 -17.88 -7.11 -4.51
C ALA A 1 -17.20 -8.38 -3.99
N LEU A 2 -17.94 -9.49 -3.84
CA LEU A 2 -17.42 -10.75 -3.31
C LEU A 2 -16.18 -11.29 -4.05
N VAL A 3 -16.19 -11.29 -5.40
CA VAL A 3 -15.06 -11.78 -6.20
C VAL A 3 -13.75 -11.06 -5.87
N ALA A 4 -13.78 -9.73 -5.70
CA ALA A 4 -12.59 -8.97 -5.32
C ALA A 4 -12.03 -9.41 -3.96
N LYS A 5 -12.91 -9.79 -3.01
CA LYS A 5 -12.50 -10.34 -1.72
C LYS A 5 -11.97 -11.77 -1.82
N MET A 6 -12.54 -12.60 -2.70
CA MET A 6 -12.01 -13.95 -2.95
C MET A 6 -10.61 -13.94 -3.59
N LEU A 7 -10.28 -12.89 -4.34
CA LEU A 7 -8.92 -12.64 -4.86
C LEU A 7 -7.97 -12.02 -3.83
N GLN A 8 -8.40 -11.74 -2.59
CA GLN A 8 -7.48 -11.29 -1.54
C GLN A 8 -6.96 -12.52 -0.80
N LEU A 9 -5.66 -12.81 -0.95
CA LEU A 9 -5.01 -13.79 -0.10
C LEU A 9 -5.11 -13.34 1.37
N PRO A 10 -5.17 -14.29 2.32
CA PRO A 10 -5.13 -13.96 3.74
C PRO A 10 -3.97 -13.01 4.08
N SER A 11 -4.21 -12.09 5.01
CA SER A 11 -3.21 -11.12 5.43
C SER A 11 -2.08 -11.81 6.21
N GLU A 12 -0.90 -11.19 6.23
CA GLU A 12 0.22 -11.70 7.02
C GLU A 12 -0.12 -11.73 8.52
N ALA A 13 -0.81 -10.71 9.03
CA ALA A 13 -1.32 -10.69 10.41
C ALA A 13 -2.19 -11.91 10.73
N TYR A 14 -3.13 -12.24 9.84
CA TYR A 14 -3.98 -13.43 10.03
C TYR A 14 -3.18 -14.73 9.98
N LEU A 15 -2.22 -14.86 9.06
CA LEU A 15 -1.36 -16.04 8.97
C LEU A 15 -0.45 -16.19 10.19
N ILE A 16 -0.01 -15.07 10.78
CA ILE A 16 0.76 -15.04 12.04
C ILE A 16 -0.09 -15.58 13.19
N GLU A 17 -1.34 -15.15 13.30
CA GLU A 17 -2.27 -15.62 14.35
C GLU A 17 -2.57 -17.12 14.27
N LEU A 18 -2.52 -17.71 13.07
CA LEU A 18 -2.73 -19.14 12.86
C LEU A 18 -1.50 -20.01 13.19
N ALA A 19 -0.32 -19.40 13.35
CA ALA A 19 0.93 -20.14 13.52
C ALA A 19 1.31 -20.26 15.00
N ASP A 20 1.65 -21.47 15.46
CA ASP A 20 2.12 -21.71 16.83
C ASP A 20 3.44 -20.98 17.15
N ARG A 21 4.32 -20.87 16.14
CA ARG A 21 5.61 -20.18 16.20
C ARG A 21 5.79 -19.39 14.90
N PRO A 22 5.25 -18.16 14.82
CA PRO A 22 5.26 -17.41 13.58
C PRO A 22 6.67 -16.94 13.23
N ASP A 23 7.13 -17.31 12.04
CA ASP A 23 8.26 -16.65 11.37
C ASP A 23 7.69 -15.71 10.30
N VAL A 24 7.71 -14.41 10.59
CA VAL A 24 7.12 -13.37 9.73
C VAL A 24 7.76 -13.35 8.34
N GLN A 25 9.08 -13.56 8.26
CA GLN A 25 9.79 -13.55 6.98
C GLN A 25 9.40 -14.74 6.12
N GLN A 26 9.27 -15.92 6.74
CA GLN A 26 8.84 -17.13 6.03
C GLN A 26 7.37 -17.05 5.61
N ILE A 27 6.49 -16.49 6.46
CA ILE A 27 5.09 -16.22 6.12
C ILE A 27 5.00 -15.27 4.93
N HIS A 28 5.72 -14.13 4.97
CA HIS A 28 5.77 -13.17 3.89
C HIS A 28 6.22 -13.84 2.58
N ARG A 29 7.36 -14.53 2.59
CA ARG A 29 7.90 -15.23 1.40
C ARG A 29 6.93 -16.29 0.87
N ALA A 30 6.31 -17.09 1.74
CA ALA A 30 5.35 -18.10 1.32
C ALA A 30 4.12 -17.49 0.67
N ARG A 31 3.57 -16.43 1.28
CA ARG A 31 2.44 -15.68 0.74
C ARG A 31 2.78 -15.05 -0.62
N GLN A 32 3.96 -14.43 -0.75
CA GLN A 32 4.44 -13.86 -2.01
C GLN A 32 4.61 -14.92 -3.10
N ARG A 33 5.14 -16.10 -2.77
CA ARG A 33 5.25 -17.21 -3.73
C ARG A 33 3.88 -17.64 -4.28
N VAL A 34 2.88 -17.80 -3.41
CA VAL A 34 1.52 -18.17 -3.84
C VAL A 34 0.92 -17.07 -4.70
N LEU A 35 1.03 -15.81 -4.27
CA LEU A 35 0.48 -14.69 -5.03
C LEU A 35 1.13 -14.56 -6.40
N ASN A 36 2.45 -14.65 -6.48
CA ASN A 36 3.19 -14.56 -7.74
C ASN A 36 2.83 -15.72 -8.68
N HIS A 37 2.73 -16.94 -8.15
CA HIS A 37 2.31 -18.09 -8.93
C HIS A 37 0.92 -17.88 -9.54
N LEU A 38 -0.06 -17.48 -8.72
CA LEU A 38 -1.43 -17.22 -9.20
C LEU A 38 -1.49 -16.06 -10.19
N ALA A 39 -0.77 -14.96 -9.93
CA ALA A 39 -0.76 -13.80 -10.82
C ALA A 39 -0.14 -14.10 -12.18
N LEU A 40 0.93 -14.91 -12.23
CA LEU A 40 1.52 -15.38 -13.49
C LEU A 40 0.60 -16.35 -14.22
N SER A 41 0.00 -17.32 -13.50
CA SER A 41 -0.88 -18.32 -14.11
C SER A 41 -2.21 -17.77 -14.60
N LEU A 42 -2.70 -16.67 -14.00
CA LEU A 42 -3.96 -16.02 -14.34
C LEU A 42 -3.75 -14.68 -15.07
N ARG A 43 -2.56 -14.45 -15.63
CA ARG A 43 -2.17 -13.14 -16.19
C ARG A 43 -3.22 -12.63 -17.18
N ASP A 44 -3.59 -13.43 -18.16
CA ASP A 44 -4.51 -13.02 -19.23
C ASP A 44 -5.94 -12.80 -18.69
N GLU A 45 -6.38 -13.63 -17.75
CA GLU A 45 -7.67 -13.45 -17.06
C GLU A 45 -7.70 -12.18 -16.23
N LEU A 46 -6.59 -11.82 -15.57
CA LEU A 46 -6.46 -10.59 -14.78
C LEU A 46 -6.47 -9.36 -15.68
N VAL A 47 -5.75 -9.38 -16.81
CA VAL A 47 -5.80 -8.31 -17.82
C VAL A 47 -7.22 -8.16 -18.37
N ALA A 48 -7.86 -9.26 -18.76
CA ALA A 48 -9.24 -9.26 -19.23
C ALA A 48 -10.21 -8.74 -18.15
N CYS A 49 -10.01 -9.15 -16.89
CA CYS A 49 -10.80 -8.68 -15.76
C CYS A 49 -10.64 -7.17 -15.54
N TYR A 50 -9.41 -6.66 -15.58
CA TYR A 50 -9.13 -5.24 -15.47
C TYR A 50 -9.87 -4.45 -16.56
N ARG A 51 -9.74 -4.87 -17.83
CA ARG A 51 -10.36 -4.19 -18.98
C ARG A 51 -11.89 -4.21 -18.90
N ARG A 52 -12.50 -5.34 -18.54
CA ARG A 52 -13.97 -5.47 -18.41
C ARG A 52 -14.57 -4.61 -17.29
N ASN A 53 -13.79 -4.26 -16.27
CA ASN A 53 -14.24 -3.47 -15.13
C ASN A 53 -13.81 -1.99 -15.25
N ARG A 54 -13.34 -1.55 -16.41
CA ARG A 54 -13.21 -0.12 -16.73
C ARG A 54 -14.61 0.46 -16.89
N ASP A 55 -14.96 1.44 -16.06
CA ASP A 55 -16.15 2.26 -16.29
C ASP A 55 -15.76 3.38 -17.27
N GLU A 56 -16.51 3.50 -18.36
CA GLU A 56 -16.33 4.54 -19.39
C GLU A 56 -17.36 5.68 -19.26
N GLY A 57 -18.26 5.59 -18.28
CA GLY A 57 -19.27 6.60 -17.97
C GLY A 57 -18.87 7.51 -16.81
N GLU A 58 -19.79 8.37 -16.40
CA GLU A 58 -19.61 9.25 -15.24
C GLU A 58 -19.33 8.46 -13.95
N TYR A 59 -18.59 9.07 -13.03
CA TYR A 59 -18.35 8.50 -11.72
C TYR A 59 -19.65 8.29 -10.93
N LEU A 60 -19.91 7.03 -10.55
CA LEU A 60 -21.08 6.65 -9.76
C LEU A 60 -20.70 6.07 -8.38
N LEU A 61 -21.51 6.42 -7.38
CA LEU A 61 -21.47 5.92 -6.01
C LEU A 61 -22.50 4.80 -5.76
N THR A 62 -22.66 3.90 -6.73
CA THR A 62 -23.51 2.70 -6.57
C THR A 62 -22.71 1.50 -6.08
N PRO A 63 -23.34 0.53 -5.38
CA PRO A 63 -22.66 -0.71 -4.97
C PRO A 63 -21.97 -1.45 -6.13
N GLU A 64 -22.58 -1.45 -7.31
CA GLU A 64 -22.05 -2.07 -8.52
C GLU A 64 -20.79 -1.37 -9.02
N ALA A 65 -20.80 -0.04 -9.07
CA ALA A 65 -19.64 0.75 -9.51
C ALA A 65 -18.46 0.62 -8.54
N ILE A 66 -18.74 0.65 -7.22
CA ILE A 66 -17.72 0.41 -6.18
C ILE A 66 -17.15 -1.01 -6.32
N ALA A 67 -17.99 -2.00 -6.57
CA ALA A 67 -17.56 -3.39 -6.77
C ALA A 67 -16.66 -3.56 -8.00
N ARG A 68 -16.98 -2.89 -9.12
CA ARG A 68 -16.16 -2.90 -10.35
C ARG A 68 -14.79 -2.29 -10.11
N ARG A 69 -14.73 -1.09 -9.54
CA ARG A 69 -13.46 -0.42 -9.18
C ARG A 69 -12.61 -1.28 -8.24
N SER A 70 -13.24 -1.88 -7.23
CA SER A 70 -12.54 -2.78 -6.29
C SER A 70 -11.92 -3.99 -7.01
N LEU A 71 -12.65 -4.63 -7.93
CA LEU A 71 -12.16 -5.76 -8.68
C LEU A 71 -11.06 -5.36 -9.68
N ARG A 72 -11.25 -4.25 -10.39
CA ARG A 72 -10.28 -3.66 -11.32
C ARG A 72 -8.94 -3.37 -10.63
N ASN A 73 -8.98 -2.68 -9.48
CA ASN A 73 -7.78 -2.35 -8.72
C ASN A 73 -7.09 -3.58 -8.11
N THR A 74 -7.87 -4.62 -7.77
CA THR A 74 -7.30 -5.89 -7.29
C THR A 74 -6.53 -6.60 -8.41
N ALA A 75 -7.11 -6.67 -9.61
CA ALA A 75 -6.46 -7.27 -10.77
C ALA A 75 -5.18 -6.51 -11.15
N LEU A 76 -5.23 -5.17 -11.17
CA LEU A 76 -4.06 -4.34 -11.44
C LEU A 76 -2.94 -4.56 -10.41
N GLY A 77 -3.29 -4.65 -9.12
CA GLY A 77 -2.32 -4.90 -8.06
C GLY A 77 -1.62 -6.26 -8.19
N TRP A 78 -2.35 -7.31 -8.57
CA TRP A 78 -1.76 -8.63 -8.82
C TRP A 78 -0.77 -8.62 -10.00
N LEU A 79 -1.15 -8.00 -11.12
CA LEU A 79 -0.30 -7.89 -12.29
C LEU A 79 0.99 -7.11 -12.01
N LEU A 80 0.89 -6.01 -11.25
CA LEU A 80 2.07 -5.24 -10.86
C LEU A 80 2.93 -5.90 -9.78
N GLN A 81 2.38 -6.81 -8.99
CA GLN A 81 3.22 -7.64 -8.11
C GLN A 81 4.19 -8.50 -8.94
N VAL A 82 3.79 -8.98 -10.11
CA VAL A 82 4.67 -9.80 -10.97
C VAL A 82 5.41 -8.97 -12.02
N ASN A 83 5.42 -7.64 -11.87
CA ASN A 83 6.06 -6.69 -12.78
C ASN A 83 5.64 -6.92 -14.24
N ASP A 84 4.34 -7.09 -14.48
CA ASP A 84 3.82 -7.17 -15.85
C ASP A 84 3.95 -5.81 -16.55
N GLU A 85 4.53 -5.79 -17.75
CA GLU A 85 4.83 -4.54 -18.50
C GLU A 85 3.56 -3.90 -19.07
N GLU A 86 2.59 -4.71 -19.51
CA GLU A 86 1.32 -4.18 -19.98
C GLU A 86 0.56 -3.51 -18.83
N ALA A 87 0.54 -4.15 -17.66
CA ALA A 87 -0.09 -3.60 -16.47
C ALA A 87 0.60 -2.33 -15.97
N ARG A 88 1.91 -2.15 -16.19
CA ARG A 88 2.63 -0.90 -15.90
C ARG A 88 2.03 0.25 -16.69
N GLU A 89 1.86 0.08 -18.00
CA GLU A 89 1.23 1.09 -18.86
C GLU A 89 -0.22 1.36 -18.45
N LEU A 90 -0.98 0.31 -18.14
CA LEU A 90 -2.37 0.42 -17.67
C LEU A 90 -2.48 1.19 -16.35
N ALA A 91 -1.55 0.98 -15.41
CA ALA A 91 -1.50 1.70 -14.14
C ALA A 91 -1.18 3.18 -14.34
N ILE A 92 -0.17 3.50 -15.17
CA ILE A 92 0.18 4.89 -15.50
C ILE A 92 -1.00 5.60 -16.16
N ARG A 93 -1.67 4.93 -17.10
CA ARG A 93 -2.87 5.47 -17.76
C ARG A 93 -4.00 5.70 -16.77
N GLN A 94 -4.33 4.69 -15.95
CA GLN A 94 -5.37 4.82 -14.93
C GLN A 94 -5.08 5.98 -13.96
N TYR A 95 -3.83 6.12 -13.52
CA TYR A 95 -3.44 7.21 -12.63
C TYR A 95 -3.71 8.59 -13.26
N ARG A 96 -3.31 8.78 -14.52
CA ARG A 96 -3.45 10.05 -15.26
C ARG A 96 -4.90 10.37 -15.62
N GLU A 97 -5.65 9.37 -16.06
CA GLU A 97 -7.02 9.54 -16.58
C GLU A 97 -8.10 9.44 -15.50
N ALA A 98 -7.79 8.92 -14.31
CA ALA A 98 -8.78 8.75 -13.24
C ALA A 98 -9.43 10.10 -12.88
N ASP A 99 -10.76 10.12 -12.88
CA ASP A 99 -11.60 11.24 -12.45
C ASP A 99 -11.94 11.20 -10.95
N ASN A 100 -11.55 10.12 -10.27
CA ASN A 100 -11.87 9.87 -8.87
C ASN A 100 -10.65 9.34 -8.09
N MET A 101 -10.66 9.59 -6.77
CA MET A 101 -9.54 9.21 -5.89
C MET A 101 -9.37 7.68 -5.76
N THR A 102 -10.45 6.89 -5.90
CA THR A 102 -10.38 5.43 -5.74
C THR A 102 -9.49 4.80 -6.82
N ASP A 103 -9.70 5.20 -8.07
CA ASP A 103 -8.92 4.68 -9.18
C ASP A 103 -7.51 5.26 -9.23
N ARG A 104 -7.35 6.56 -8.94
CA ARG A 104 -6.03 7.19 -8.89
C ARG A 104 -5.15 6.57 -7.80
N MET A 105 -5.69 6.41 -6.59
CA MET A 105 -5.00 5.79 -5.47
C MET A 105 -4.77 4.29 -5.69
N GLY A 106 -5.71 3.60 -6.35
CA GLY A 106 -5.56 2.20 -6.73
C GLY A 106 -4.35 1.97 -7.64
N ALA A 107 -4.20 2.80 -8.68
CA ALA A 107 -3.06 2.75 -9.59
C ALA A 107 -1.74 3.12 -8.90
N LEU A 108 -1.73 4.19 -8.09
CA LEU A 108 -0.54 4.59 -7.32
C LEU A 108 -0.09 3.45 -6.39
N ARG A 109 -1.01 2.84 -5.64
CA ARG A 109 -0.71 1.73 -4.74
C ARG A 109 -0.16 0.52 -5.47
N ALA A 110 -0.69 0.19 -6.65
CA ALA A 110 -0.19 -0.92 -7.45
C ALA A 110 1.27 -0.67 -7.89
N LEU A 111 1.60 0.54 -8.38
CA LEU A 111 2.97 0.89 -8.78
C LEU A 111 3.94 0.97 -7.61
N VAL A 112 3.51 1.50 -6.47
CA VAL A 112 4.32 1.54 -5.24
C VAL A 112 4.73 0.14 -4.78
N ASN A 113 3.91 -0.88 -5.04
CA ASN A 113 4.18 -2.29 -4.74
C ASN A 113 4.80 -3.08 -5.93
N SER A 114 5.34 -2.39 -6.92
CA SER A 114 6.08 -2.99 -8.05
C SER A 114 7.58 -2.66 -8.01
N ASP A 115 8.37 -3.25 -8.92
CA ASP A 115 9.80 -2.96 -9.08
C ASP A 115 10.06 -1.78 -10.05
N TYR A 116 9.01 -1.13 -10.53
CA TYR A 116 9.10 0.04 -11.43
C TYR A 116 9.44 1.32 -10.65
N GLU A 117 10.66 1.36 -10.09
CA GLU A 117 11.12 2.43 -9.19
C GLU A 117 10.97 3.83 -9.80
N GLN A 118 11.37 4.02 -11.06
CA GLN A 118 11.27 5.32 -11.74
C GLN A 118 9.82 5.82 -11.87
N ASP A 119 8.88 4.93 -12.22
CA ASP A 119 7.46 5.32 -12.31
C ASP A 119 6.85 5.55 -10.94
N ARG A 120 7.23 4.73 -9.95
CA ARG A 120 6.83 4.90 -8.55
C ARG A 120 7.24 6.29 -8.05
N GLU A 121 8.51 6.67 -8.19
CA GLU A 121 9.02 7.97 -7.75
C GLU A 121 8.32 9.12 -8.47
N ARG A 122 8.19 9.04 -9.79
CA ARG A 122 7.50 10.07 -10.58
C ARG A 122 6.07 10.27 -10.10
N LEU A 123 5.30 9.20 -9.98
CA LEU A 123 3.88 9.31 -9.61
C LEU A 123 3.70 9.70 -8.13
N LEU A 124 4.59 9.29 -7.23
CA LEU A 124 4.58 9.77 -5.84
C LEU A 124 4.83 11.28 -5.78
N GLY A 125 5.79 11.78 -6.56
CA GLY A 125 6.07 13.21 -6.68
C GLY A 125 4.90 13.98 -7.27
N ASP A 126 4.36 13.52 -8.41
CA ASP A 126 3.19 14.12 -9.07
C ASP A 126 1.98 14.15 -8.12
N PHE A 127 1.73 13.06 -7.39
CA PHE A 127 0.61 12.95 -6.46
C PHE A 127 0.75 13.96 -5.32
N TYR A 128 1.94 14.05 -4.72
CA TYR A 128 2.18 15.01 -3.65
C TYR A 128 2.03 16.45 -4.14
N GLN A 129 2.61 16.81 -5.29
CA GLN A 129 2.48 18.17 -5.82
C GLN A 129 1.02 18.57 -6.07
N GLN A 130 0.21 17.65 -6.57
CA GLN A 130 -1.20 17.89 -6.83
C GLN A 130 -2.03 18.04 -5.54
N TRP A 131 -1.73 17.25 -4.50
CA TRP A 131 -2.61 17.08 -3.34
C TRP A 131 -2.02 17.57 -2.01
N GLN A 132 -0.84 18.20 -2.01
CA GLN A 132 -0.15 18.66 -0.79
C GLN A 132 -0.98 19.61 0.09
N SER A 133 -1.97 20.30 -0.49
CA SER A 133 -2.90 21.17 0.24
C SER A 133 -4.05 20.44 0.93
N ASP A 134 -4.27 19.15 0.65
CA ASP A 134 -5.28 18.32 1.28
C ASP A 134 -4.61 17.37 2.32
N PRO A 135 -4.79 17.64 3.63
CA PRO A 135 -4.14 16.85 4.67
C PRO A 135 -4.52 15.36 4.63
N GLN A 136 -5.77 15.03 4.34
CA GLN A 136 -6.27 13.65 4.35
C GLN A 136 -5.72 12.87 3.16
N VAL A 137 -5.63 13.50 1.99
CA VAL A 137 -5.04 12.87 0.82
C VAL A 137 -3.53 12.64 1.01
N VAL A 138 -2.83 13.58 1.65
CA VAL A 138 -1.41 13.40 2.00
C VAL A 138 -1.23 12.28 3.04
N GLU A 139 -2.16 12.07 3.98
CA GLU A 139 -2.12 10.90 4.88
C GLU A 139 -2.22 9.58 4.11
N GLN A 140 -3.04 9.51 3.06
CA GLN A 140 -3.12 8.33 2.19
C GLN A 140 -1.81 8.12 1.41
N TRP A 141 -1.20 9.21 0.93
CA TRP A 141 0.11 9.19 0.26
C TRP A 141 1.23 8.66 1.17
N PHE A 142 1.27 9.08 2.44
CA PHE A 142 2.17 8.52 3.43
C PHE A 142 1.90 7.02 3.69
N SER A 143 0.62 6.66 3.83
CA SER A 143 0.21 5.28 4.14
C SER A 143 0.58 4.31 3.03
N VAL A 144 0.38 4.68 1.77
CA VAL A 144 0.70 3.82 0.62
C VAL A 144 2.19 3.49 0.56
N GLN A 145 3.05 4.46 0.84
CA GLN A 145 4.50 4.25 0.87
C GLN A 145 4.91 3.40 2.07
N SER A 146 4.45 3.76 3.27
CA SER A 146 4.88 3.13 4.53
C SER A 146 4.44 1.68 4.63
N GLY A 147 3.29 1.34 4.04
CA GLY A 147 2.73 -0.03 4.04
C GLY A 147 3.32 -0.96 2.98
N SER A 148 4.15 -0.45 2.08
CA SER A 148 4.70 -1.26 0.98
C SER A 148 5.97 -1.99 1.40
N SER A 149 6.00 -3.31 1.19
CA SER A 149 7.24 -4.10 1.34
C SER A 149 8.31 -3.79 0.30
N ARG A 150 7.98 -3.06 -0.78
CA ARG A 150 8.95 -2.66 -1.83
C ARG A 150 9.45 -1.23 -1.67
N ALA A 151 8.57 -0.31 -1.31
CA ALA A 151 8.93 1.11 -1.16
C ALA A 151 9.20 1.51 0.30
N GLY A 152 8.46 0.92 1.24
CA GLY A 152 8.48 1.26 2.67
C GLY A 152 9.64 0.61 3.43
N THR A 153 10.86 0.70 2.91
CA THR A 153 12.05 0.32 3.68
C THR A 153 12.16 1.18 4.94
N LEU A 154 12.87 0.71 5.96
CA LEU A 154 13.07 1.49 7.19
C LEU A 154 13.73 2.85 6.90
N ALA A 155 14.68 2.89 5.96
CA ALA A 155 15.32 4.14 5.54
C ALA A 155 14.31 5.11 4.91
N HIS A 156 13.44 4.61 4.02
CA HIS A 156 12.39 5.41 3.40
C HIS A 156 11.39 5.94 4.43
N VAL A 157 10.99 5.10 5.39
CA VAL A 157 10.07 5.51 6.47
C VAL A 157 10.68 6.59 7.36
N ARG A 158 11.98 6.51 7.67
CA ARG A 158 12.68 7.60 8.39
C ARG A 158 12.67 8.89 7.58
N MET A 159 12.95 8.85 6.28
CA MET A 159 12.83 10.02 5.40
C MET A 159 11.41 10.62 5.39
N LEU A 160 10.36 9.79 5.41
CA LEU A 160 8.98 10.28 5.50
C LEU A 160 8.69 11.02 6.81
N THR A 161 9.36 10.69 7.91
CA THR A 161 9.20 11.43 9.18
C THR A 161 9.90 12.79 9.20
N GLU A 162 10.78 13.05 8.23
CA GLU A 162 11.48 14.32 8.02
C GLU A 162 10.82 15.17 6.92
N HIS A 163 9.85 14.60 6.22
CA HIS A 163 9.17 15.26 5.12
C HIS A 163 8.39 16.52 5.59
N PRO A 164 8.38 17.64 4.85
CA PRO A 164 7.73 18.89 5.30
C PRO A 164 6.23 18.76 5.61
N ALA A 165 5.54 17.82 4.97
CA ALA A 165 4.13 17.54 5.23
C ALA A 165 3.87 16.61 6.43
N PHE A 166 4.93 16.09 7.06
CA PHE A 166 4.84 15.28 8.27
C PHE A 166 4.88 16.18 9.51
N ASP A 167 3.90 16.01 10.39
CA ASP A 167 3.79 16.79 11.62
C ASP A 167 3.67 15.86 12.84
N TRP A 168 4.64 15.97 13.74
CA TRP A 168 4.69 15.25 15.01
C TRP A 168 3.58 15.64 16.00
N LYS A 169 2.88 16.75 15.76
CA LYS A 169 1.70 17.14 16.53
C LYS A 169 0.41 16.58 15.96
N ASN A 170 0.42 16.04 14.74
CA ASN A 170 -0.75 15.48 14.09
C ASN A 170 -0.79 13.95 14.24
N PRO A 171 -1.72 13.40 15.06
CA PRO A 171 -1.83 11.96 15.27
C PRO A 171 -2.11 11.14 14.01
N ASN A 172 -2.80 11.71 13.02
CA ASN A 172 -3.10 11.01 11.78
C ASN A 172 -1.86 10.87 10.89
N LYS A 173 -0.97 11.88 10.88
CA LYS A 173 0.31 11.82 10.17
C LYS A 173 1.22 10.76 10.79
N ILE A 174 1.35 10.78 12.12
CA ILE A 174 2.07 9.73 12.88
C ILE A 174 1.54 8.35 12.53
N ARG A 175 0.21 8.16 12.55
CA ARG A 175 -0.42 6.87 12.22
C ARG A 175 -0.14 6.47 10.77
N SER A 176 -0.25 7.40 9.82
CA SER A 176 -0.05 7.14 8.39
C SER A 176 1.37 6.74 8.01
N VAL A 177 2.37 7.07 8.83
CA VAL A 177 3.77 6.68 8.59
C VAL A 177 4.19 5.56 9.52
N ILE A 178 4.29 5.85 10.82
CA ILE A 178 4.86 4.95 11.82
C ILE A 178 3.91 3.79 12.12
N GLY A 179 2.62 4.11 12.34
CA GLY A 179 1.61 3.10 12.63
C GLY A 179 1.38 2.15 11.46
N VAL A 180 1.37 2.66 10.22
CA VAL A 180 1.25 1.84 9.01
C VAL A 180 2.50 0.98 8.80
N PHE A 181 3.71 1.52 9.00
CA PHE A 181 4.94 0.73 8.91
C PHE A 181 4.93 -0.44 9.90
N ALA A 182 4.68 -0.17 11.18
CA ALA A 182 4.68 -1.19 12.22
C ALA A 182 3.51 -2.19 12.08
N GLY A 183 2.32 -1.73 11.68
CA GLY A 183 1.11 -2.56 11.66
C GLY A 183 0.78 -3.24 10.33
N GLN A 184 1.33 -2.78 9.20
CA GLN A 184 0.98 -3.30 7.87
C GLN A 184 2.20 -3.80 7.09
N ASN A 185 3.37 -3.18 7.26
CA ASN A 185 4.60 -3.60 6.58
C ASN A 185 5.39 -4.61 7.44
N LEU A 186 4.72 -5.70 7.79
CA LEU A 186 5.22 -6.66 8.79
C LEU A 186 6.57 -7.26 8.39
N ALA A 187 6.78 -7.53 7.11
CA ALA A 187 8.08 -7.99 6.60
C ALA A 187 9.23 -7.00 6.87
N SER A 188 9.00 -5.70 6.70
CA SER A 188 10.05 -4.69 6.94
C SER A 188 10.18 -4.36 8.43
N PHE A 189 9.08 -4.35 9.17
CA PHE A 189 9.07 -4.08 10.60
C PHE A 189 9.77 -5.20 11.40
N HIS A 190 9.46 -6.46 11.07
CA HIS A 190 10.07 -7.66 11.65
C HIS A 190 11.34 -8.10 10.90
N ALA A 191 12.10 -7.15 10.34
CA ALA A 191 13.39 -7.46 9.74
C ALA A 191 14.34 -8.08 10.78
N ALA A 192 15.15 -9.04 10.35
CA ALA A 192 16.00 -9.85 11.23
C ALA A 192 17.09 -9.03 11.97
N ASP A 193 17.41 -7.83 11.49
CA ASP A 193 18.36 -6.90 12.12
C ASP A 193 17.78 -6.16 13.34
N GLY A 194 16.47 -6.33 13.59
CA GLY A 194 15.72 -5.67 14.65
C GLY A 194 15.55 -4.16 14.46
N GLY A 195 15.80 -3.64 13.26
CA GLY A 195 15.75 -2.21 12.95
C GLY A 195 14.38 -1.59 13.15
N GLY A 196 13.31 -2.30 12.77
CA GLY A 196 11.93 -1.84 12.95
C GLY A 196 11.56 -1.66 14.43
N TYR A 197 11.96 -2.58 15.30
CA TYR A 197 11.71 -2.47 16.75
C TYR A 197 12.45 -1.30 17.38
N ARG A 198 13.75 -1.12 17.05
CA ARG A 198 14.53 0.03 17.55
C ARG A 198 13.89 1.35 17.10
N PHE A 199 13.48 1.43 15.84
CA PHE A 199 12.79 2.59 15.30
C PHE A 199 11.48 2.89 16.04
N LEU A 200 10.64 1.88 16.28
CA LEU A 200 9.38 2.08 17.00
C LEU A 200 9.63 2.53 18.45
N ALA A 201 10.59 1.92 19.15
CA ALA A 201 10.96 2.32 20.50
C ALA A 201 11.43 3.79 20.58
N GLU A 202 12.25 4.24 19.63
CA GLU A 202 12.65 5.65 19.51
C GLU A 202 11.43 6.57 19.37
N GLN A 203 10.43 6.18 18.55
CA GLN A 203 9.25 7.01 18.32
C GLN A 203 8.30 7.01 19.53
N VAL A 204 8.14 5.87 20.20
CA VAL A 204 7.36 5.77 21.45
C VAL A 204 7.98 6.67 22.52
N LEU A 205 9.30 6.61 22.74
CA LEU A 205 9.99 7.47 23.71
C LEU A 205 9.83 8.96 23.38
N ARG A 206 9.89 9.33 22.09
CA ARG A 206 9.67 10.71 21.64
C ARG A 206 8.24 11.18 21.93
N LEU A 207 7.26 10.31 21.73
CA LEU A 207 5.84 10.65 21.85
C LEU A 207 5.35 10.55 23.29
N ASP A 208 5.95 9.74 24.15
CA ASP A 208 5.47 9.51 25.51
C ASP A 208 5.30 10.81 26.32
N ALA A 209 6.28 11.72 26.23
CA ALA A 209 6.22 12.99 26.94
C ALA A 209 5.18 13.98 26.38
N SER A 210 4.87 13.92 25.08
CA SER A 210 4.04 14.93 24.40
C SER A 210 2.62 14.44 24.10
N ASN A 211 2.44 13.16 23.84
CA ASN A 211 1.18 12.50 23.56
C ASN A 211 1.23 11.00 23.95
N PRO A 212 1.14 10.69 25.26
CA PRO A 212 1.22 9.31 25.76
C PRO A 212 0.15 8.37 25.17
N GLN A 213 -1.01 8.90 24.79
CA GLN A 213 -2.08 8.09 24.18
C GLN A 213 -1.71 7.60 22.78
N ILE A 214 -1.01 8.43 21.99
CA ILE A 214 -0.51 8.01 20.68
C ILE A 214 0.69 7.09 20.86
N ALA A 215 1.59 7.38 21.81
CA ALA A 215 2.70 6.51 22.14
C ALA A 215 2.22 5.09 22.52
N ALA A 216 1.18 4.97 23.35
CA ALA A 216 0.62 3.68 23.77
C ALA A 216 -0.15 2.92 22.67
N ARG A 217 -0.59 3.61 21.61
CA ARG A 217 -1.26 2.97 20.45
C ARG A 217 -0.28 2.46 19.40
N LEU A 218 0.92 3.01 19.35
CA LEU A 218 2.00 2.57 18.49
C LEU A 218 2.66 1.31 19.06
#